data_AF-A0A6I2QYK1-F1
#
_entry.id   AF-A0A6I2QYK1-F1
#
_cell.length_a   1.000
_cell.length_b   1.000
_cell.length_c   1.000
_cell.angle_alpha   90.00
_cell.angle_beta   90.00
_cell.angle_gamma   90.00
#
_symmetry.space_group_name_H-M   'P 1'
#
loop_
_entity.id
_entity.type
_entity.pdbx_description
1 polymer ?
#
loop_
_entity_poly.entity_id
_entity_poly.type
_entity_poly.pdbx_seq_one_letter_code
_entity_poly.pdbx_strand_id
1 'polypeptide(L)'
;MSAQTTYSQSTPRGAAGGLYDLSGHAVNTRINAETGLTMKFGLGVVQGSVPGSEIKLPAAGATADKFEGITVNGYTNEMNSEGAVFISPGASIGVLQYGKIWARIKPEDAPAYGDKLYLIISGANAGLFTKTSGADAIEVPGRFIGGKGTGDTAPVELFYQAAGASSSGGGVSSLGDLSDVDLTTAATDGQVLKYDNASSKWKAGDDATGS
;
A
#
# COMPACT_ATOMS: atom_id res chain seq x y z
N MET A 1 30.36 -9.27 29.71
CA MET A 1 29.15 -9.66 30.46
C MET A 1 28.02 -8.76 29.98
N SER A 2 27.25 -9.17 28.96
CA SER A 2 26.07 -8.40 28.54
C SER A 2 24.87 -8.92 29.32
N ALA A 3 24.40 -8.12 30.27
CA ALA A 3 23.19 -8.44 31.03
C ALA A 3 21.96 -8.21 30.14
N GLN A 4 21.05 -9.18 30.11
CA GLN A 4 19.75 -9.03 29.47
C GLN A 4 18.91 -8.05 30.30
N THR A 5 18.72 -6.82 29.79
CA THR A 5 18.08 -5.72 30.53
C THR A 5 16.55 -5.73 30.45
N THR A 6 15.96 -6.65 29.69
CA THR A 6 14.50 -6.75 29.53
C THR A 6 14.04 -8.21 29.50
N TYR A 7 13.11 -8.54 30.40
CA TYR A 7 12.32 -9.77 30.40
C TYR A 7 10.89 -9.43 29.95
N SER A 8 10.65 -9.42 28.65
CA SER A 8 9.28 -9.41 28.11
C SER A 8 8.78 -10.85 28.05
N GLN A 9 7.94 -11.25 29.00
CA GLN A 9 7.27 -12.56 29.00
C GLN A 9 6.13 -12.66 27.96
N SER A 10 5.90 -11.60 27.16
CA SER A 10 4.92 -11.65 26.07
C SER A 10 5.47 -12.43 24.90
N THR A 11 4.75 -13.49 24.49
CA THR A 11 5.02 -14.20 23.24
C THR A 11 5.03 -13.19 22.09
N PRO A 12 6.08 -13.15 21.25
CA PRO A 12 6.12 -12.26 20.11
C PRO A 12 4.87 -12.40 19.25
N ARG A 13 4.15 -11.29 19.05
CA ARG A 13 2.91 -11.26 18.28
C ARG A 13 3.24 -10.97 16.82
N GLY A 14 3.05 -11.96 15.97
CA GLY A 14 3.09 -11.76 14.52
C GLY A 14 4.50 -11.80 13.93
N ALA A 15 4.83 -12.90 13.27
CA ALA A 15 6.02 -12.99 12.44
C ALA A 15 5.70 -12.47 11.04
N ALA A 16 6.55 -11.61 10.48
CA ALA A 16 6.36 -11.08 9.13
C ALA A 16 6.20 -12.22 8.09
N GLY A 17 5.15 -12.15 7.29
CA GLY A 17 4.77 -13.15 6.30
C GLY A 17 4.14 -14.43 6.87
N GLY A 18 3.92 -14.53 8.19
CA GLY A 18 3.21 -15.64 8.79
C GLY A 18 1.70 -15.52 8.60
N LEU A 19 1.03 -16.63 8.30
CA LEU A 19 -0.44 -16.66 8.24
C LEU A 19 -1.02 -16.27 9.60
N TYR A 20 -2.07 -15.46 9.60
CA TYR A 20 -2.70 -14.99 10.83
C TYR A 20 -3.53 -16.10 11.51
N ASP A 21 -4.29 -16.85 10.71
CA ASP A 21 -5.11 -17.98 11.14
C ASP A 21 -5.21 -19.04 10.01
N LEU A 22 -5.98 -20.10 10.25
CA LEU A 22 -6.20 -21.20 9.30
C LEU A 22 -7.41 -20.97 8.39
N SER A 23 -7.92 -19.73 8.27
CA SER A 23 -9.01 -19.42 7.34
C SER A 23 -8.58 -19.74 5.89
N GLY A 24 -9.56 -19.92 5.01
CA GLY A 24 -9.30 -20.13 3.59
C GLY A 24 -8.37 -19.05 3.02
N HIS A 25 -7.34 -19.49 2.32
CA HIS A 25 -6.31 -18.64 1.72
C HIS A 25 -5.79 -19.30 0.43
N ALA A 26 -5.20 -18.48 -0.45
CA ALA A 26 -4.40 -18.98 -1.57
C ALA A 26 -3.00 -18.39 -1.54
N VAL A 27 -2.02 -19.27 -1.63
CA VAL A 27 -0.61 -18.93 -1.76
C VAL A 27 -0.11 -19.51 -3.07
N ASN A 28 0.35 -18.64 -3.95
CA ASN A 28 0.95 -19.02 -5.22
C ASN A 28 2.47 -18.86 -5.15
N THR A 29 3.19 -19.82 -5.68
CA THR A 29 4.65 -19.71 -5.81
C THR A 29 4.99 -18.72 -6.93
N ARG A 30 5.90 -17.79 -6.64
CA ARG A 30 6.46 -16.80 -7.57
C ARG A 30 7.98 -16.80 -7.47
N ILE A 31 8.65 -16.23 -8.46
CA ILE A 31 10.10 -16.06 -8.50
C ILE A 31 10.45 -14.63 -8.11
N ASN A 32 11.40 -14.47 -7.20
CA ASN A 32 11.98 -13.17 -6.85
C ASN A 32 12.83 -12.63 -8.02
N ALA A 33 12.35 -11.59 -8.71
CA ALA A 33 13.06 -10.95 -9.81
C ALA A 33 13.92 -9.73 -9.36
N GLU A 34 14.03 -9.46 -8.06
CA GLU A 34 14.96 -8.44 -7.55
C GLU A 34 16.41 -8.83 -7.88
N THR A 35 17.24 -7.84 -8.19
CA THR A 35 18.68 -8.06 -8.41
C THR A 35 19.50 -8.00 -7.12
N GLY A 36 18.91 -7.49 -6.03
CA GLY A 36 19.55 -7.33 -4.72
C GLY A 36 18.88 -8.15 -3.61
N LEU A 37 19.48 -8.12 -2.42
CA LEU A 37 18.95 -8.76 -1.20
C LEU A 37 17.89 -7.88 -0.51
N THR A 38 16.94 -7.38 -1.29
CA THR A 38 15.90 -6.43 -0.85
C THR A 38 14.62 -7.14 -0.41
N MET A 39 14.31 -8.30 -0.99
CA MET A 39 13.13 -9.09 -0.64
C MET A 39 13.17 -9.62 0.80
N LYS A 40 12.02 -9.50 1.48
CA LYS A 40 11.76 -10.00 2.82
C LYS A 40 10.33 -10.53 2.89
N PHE A 41 10.05 -11.41 3.83
CA PHE A 41 8.69 -11.86 4.12
C PHE A 41 7.81 -10.75 4.66
N GLY A 42 6.51 -10.82 4.36
CA GLY A 42 5.50 -9.84 4.77
C GLY A 42 5.51 -8.55 3.96
N LEU A 43 6.31 -8.47 2.89
CA LEU A 43 6.28 -7.34 1.96
C LEU A 43 5.17 -7.53 0.93
N GLY A 44 4.51 -6.42 0.59
CA GLY A 44 3.65 -6.31 -0.58
C GLY A 44 4.50 -6.24 -1.85
N VAL A 45 4.12 -7.04 -2.84
CA VAL A 45 4.88 -7.19 -4.09
C VAL A 45 3.98 -6.95 -5.28
N VAL A 46 4.61 -6.55 -6.38
CA VAL A 46 3.96 -6.33 -7.67
C VAL A 46 4.50 -7.30 -8.70
N GLN A 47 3.78 -7.41 -9.82
CA GLN A 47 4.20 -8.19 -10.98
C GLN A 47 5.62 -7.79 -11.44
N GLY A 48 6.45 -8.81 -11.68
CA GLY A 48 7.76 -8.67 -12.31
C GLY A 48 7.66 -8.49 -13.83
N SER A 49 8.77 -8.73 -14.53
CA SER A 49 8.82 -8.62 -16.00
C SER A 49 7.96 -9.70 -16.68
N VAL A 50 7.80 -10.86 -16.04
CA VAL A 50 6.89 -11.93 -16.47
C VAL A 50 5.69 -12.03 -15.50
N PRO A 51 4.55 -11.39 -15.81
CA PRO A 51 3.35 -11.46 -14.97
C PRO A 51 2.91 -12.89 -14.69
N GLY A 52 2.50 -13.17 -13.46
CA GLY A 52 2.08 -14.52 -13.07
C GLY A 52 3.22 -15.54 -12.94
N SER A 53 4.48 -15.12 -12.98
CA SER A 53 5.63 -15.97 -12.66
C SER A 53 6.61 -15.25 -11.76
N GLU A 54 6.92 -14.00 -12.10
CA GLU A 54 7.89 -13.18 -11.39
C GLU A 54 7.21 -12.10 -10.54
N ILE A 55 7.86 -11.75 -9.45
CA ILE A 55 7.51 -10.64 -8.58
C ILE A 55 8.70 -9.75 -8.31
N LYS A 56 8.42 -8.49 -8.00
CA LYS A 56 9.41 -7.51 -7.56
C LYS A 56 8.82 -6.58 -6.49
N LEU A 57 9.68 -5.79 -5.87
CA LEU A 57 9.24 -4.68 -5.04
C LEU A 57 8.55 -3.62 -5.91
N PRO A 58 7.52 -2.95 -5.37
CA PRO A 58 6.91 -1.84 -6.07
C PRO A 58 7.93 -0.72 -6.26
N ALA A 59 7.73 0.04 -7.35
CA ALA A 59 8.50 1.22 -7.68
C ALA A 59 7.53 2.37 -7.99
N ALA A 60 8.04 3.61 -8.02
CA ALA A 60 7.24 4.79 -8.33
C ALA A 60 6.44 4.59 -9.63
N GLY A 61 5.15 4.91 -9.59
CA GLY A 61 4.20 4.67 -10.69
C GLY A 61 3.57 3.28 -10.73
N ALA A 62 3.86 2.38 -9.78
CA ALA A 62 3.13 1.13 -9.65
C ALA A 62 1.64 1.40 -9.34
N THR A 63 0.77 0.63 -9.98
CA THR A 63 -0.69 0.75 -9.87
C THR A 63 -1.28 -0.47 -9.17
N ALA A 64 -2.49 -0.32 -8.60
CA ALA A 64 -3.12 -1.36 -7.78
C ALA A 64 -3.41 -2.65 -8.58
N ASP A 65 -3.62 -2.57 -9.90
CA ASP A 65 -3.81 -3.74 -10.77
C ASP A 65 -2.54 -4.58 -10.96
N LYS A 66 -1.36 -4.02 -10.65
CA LYS A 66 -0.09 -4.75 -10.67
C LYS A 66 0.25 -5.38 -9.33
N PHE A 67 -0.53 -5.11 -8.29
CA PHE A 67 -0.36 -5.73 -7.00
C PHE A 67 -0.59 -7.24 -7.11
N GLU A 68 0.41 -8.01 -6.68
CA GLU A 68 0.40 -9.46 -6.79
C GLU A 68 0.10 -10.14 -5.45
N GLY A 69 0.33 -9.45 -4.33
CA GLY A 69 0.03 -9.98 -3.00
C GLY A 69 1.12 -9.73 -1.97
N ILE A 70 1.11 -10.52 -0.90
CA ILE A 70 2.07 -10.41 0.22
C ILE A 70 2.94 -11.66 0.28
N THR A 71 4.25 -11.47 0.41
CA THR A 71 5.23 -12.56 0.54
C THR A 71 5.05 -13.34 1.83
N VAL A 72 5.00 -14.66 1.72
CA VAL A 72 4.73 -15.62 2.81
C VAL A 72 6.03 -16.18 3.33
N ASN A 73 6.12 -16.32 4.65
CA ASN A 73 7.25 -16.97 5.30
C ASN A 73 7.19 -18.49 5.08
N GLY A 74 8.20 -19.03 4.39
CA GLY A 74 8.33 -20.46 4.11
C GLY A 74 9.01 -21.28 5.22
N TYR A 75 9.47 -20.66 6.31
CA TYR A 75 10.15 -21.27 7.47
C TYR A 75 11.46 -22.03 7.19
N THR A 76 11.89 -22.12 5.93
CA THR A 76 13.08 -22.87 5.49
C THR A 76 14.25 -21.99 5.07
N ASN A 77 14.16 -20.67 5.24
CA ASN A 77 15.18 -19.73 4.76
C ASN A 77 16.23 -19.48 5.85
N GLU A 78 17.49 -19.52 5.45
CA GLU A 78 18.63 -19.32 6.34
C GLU A 78 18.74 -17.85 6.77
N MET A 79 19.29 -17.65 7.98
CA MET A 79 19.70 -16.34 8.46
C MET A 79 21.16 -16.10 8.10
N ASN A 80 21.51 -14.86 7.78
CA ASN A 80 22.91 -14.46 7.68
C ASN A 80 23.58 -14.45 9.08
N SER A 81 24.87 -14.16 9.12
CA SER A 81 25.66 -14.04 10.35
C SER A 81 25.18 -12.93 11.31
N GLU A 82 24.31 -12.03 10.86
CA GLU A 82 23.69 -10.97 11.66
C GLU A 82 22.30 -11.36 12.18
N GLY A 83 21.84 -12.58 11.90
CA GLY A 83 20.50 -13.08 12.29
C GLY A 83 19.37 -12.57 11.40
N ALA A 84 19.66 -11.95 10.26
CA ALA A 84 18.67 -11.48 9.31
C ALA A 84 18.36 -12.54 8.25
N VAL A 85 17.08 -12.82 8.03
CA VAL A 85 16.63 -13.65 6.92
C VAL A 85 16.68 -12.84 5.63
N PHE A 86 17.34 -13.38 4.61
CA PHE A 86 17.41 -12.81 3.28
C PHE A 86 16.80 -13.78 2.25
N ILE A 87 16.23 -13.22 1.19
CA ILE A 87 15.64 -13.98 0.10
C ILE A 87 16.44 -13.64 -1.14
N SER A 88 17.19 -14.62 -1.66
CA SER A 88 18.07 -14.41 -2.80
C SER A 88 17.29 -14.04 -4.07
N PRO A 89 17.87 -13.23 -4.96
CA PRO A 89 17.45 -13.14 -6.35
C PRO A 89 17.23 -14.53 -6.97
N GLY A 90 16.15 -14.69 -7.73
CA GLY A 90 15.77 -15.94 -8.39
C GLY A 90 15.17 -17.00 -7.47
N ALA A 91 15.06 -16.76 -6.15
CA ALA A 91 14.45 -17.72 -5.24
C ALA A 91 12.93 -17.84 -5.46
N SER A 92 12.42 -19.05 -5.33
CA SER A 92 10.99 -19.32 -5.26
C SER A 92 10.43 -18.91 -3.90
N ILE A 93 9.35 -18.16 -3.90
CA ILE A 93 8.70 -17.65 -2.69
C ILE A 93 7.18 -17.74 -2.81
N GLY A 94 6.52 -18.07 -1.70
CA GLY A 94 5.06 -18.03 -1.63
C GLY A 94 4.55 -16.59 -1.59
N VAL A 95 3.51 -16.29 -2.35
CA VAL A 95 2.81 -15.01 -2.32
C VAL A 95 1.33 -15.27 -2.04
N LEU A 96 0.84 -14.70 -0.94
CA LEU A 96 -0.56 -14.73 -0.55
C LEU A 96 -1.36 -13.81 -1.49
N GLN A 97 -2.33 -14.40 -2.19
CA GLN A 97 -3.24 -13.69 -3.10
C GLN A 97 -4.51 -13.23 -2.37
N TYR A 98 -5.04 -14.08 -1.49
CA TYR A 98 -6.14 -13.75 -0.58
C TYR A 98 -5.98 -14.52 0.73
N GLY A 99 -6.56 -13.98 1.81
CA GLY A 99 -6.51 -14.56 3.15
C GLY A 99 -5.91 -13.58 4.16
N LYS A 100 -5.50 -14.10 5.33
CA LYS A 100 -5.03 -13.28 6.44
C LYS A 100 -3.56 -13.54 6.77
N ILE A 101 -2.77 -12.48 6.89
CA ILE A 101 -1.30 -12.54 7.04
C ILE A 101 -0.78 -11.40 7.91
N TRP A 102 0.35 -11.64 8.57
CA TRP A 102 1.12 -10.60 9.23
C TRP A 102 2.00 -9.87 8.23
N ALA A 103 1.57 -8.67 7.82
CA ALA A 103 2.28 -7.82 6.88
C ALA A 103 3.28 -6.90 7.59
N ARG A 104 4.33 -6.48 6.90
CA ARG A 104 5.24 -5.43 7.37
C ARG A 104 4.60 -4.07 7.18
N ILE A 105 4.68 -3.24 8.21
CA ILE A 105 4.15 -1.87 8.16
C ILE A 105 5.29 -0.86 8.23
N LYS A 106 5.04 0.35 7.74
CA LYS A 106 5.95 1.48 7.89
C LYS A 106 6.34 1.63 9.38
N PRO A 107 7.63 1.88 9.69
CA PRO A 107 8.05 2.12 11.07
C PRO A 107 7.20 3.19 11.75
N GLU A 108 6.92 3.00 13.03
CA GLU A 108 6.06 3.86 13.86
C GLU A 108 4.59 3.98 13.42
N ASP A 109 4.16 3.30 12.36
CA ASP A 109 2.74 3.26 12.01
C ASP A 109 1.95 2.44 13.05
N ALA A 110 0.72 2.86 13.31
CA ALA A 110 -0.16 2.30 14.32
C ALA A 110 -1.54 2.01 13.72
N PRO A 111 -1.66 1.01 12.82
CA PRO A 111 -2.94 0.62 12.26
C PRO A 111 -3.89 0.09 13.34
N ALA A 112 -5.18 0.19 13.08
CA ALA A 112 -6.27 -0.35 13.88
C ALA A 112 -7.14 -1.27 13.02
N TYR A 113 -8.03 -2.01 13.67
CA TYR A 113 -8.99 -2.85 12.96
C TYR A 113 -9.89 -2.01 12.05
N GLY A 114 -9.99 -2.39 10.79
CA GLY A 114 -10.84 -1.71 9.80
C GLY A 114 -10.13 -0.59 9.03
N ASP A 115 -8.90 -0.23 9.41
CA ASP A 115 -8.12 0.74 8.64
C ASP A 115 -7.86 0.21 7.22
N LYS A 116 -7.87 1.14 6.26
CA LYS A 116 -7.54 0.86 4.86
C LYS A 116 -6.10 0.41 4.73
N LEU A 117 -5.84 -0.44 3.73
CA LEU A 117 -4.52 -0.97 3.44
C LEU A 117 -3.92 -0.24 2.24
N TYR A 118 -2.85 0.51 2.47
CA TYR A 118 -2.08 1.14 1.41
C TYR A 118 -0.70 0.49 1.28
N LEU A 119 -0.31 0.15 0.06
CA LEU A 119 1.03 -0.32 -0.28
C LEU A 119 1.91 0.88 -0.61
N ILE A 120 3.04 1.04 0.08
CA ILE A 120 4.04 2.05 -0.25
C ILE A 120 4.80 1.59 -1.49
N ILE A 121 4.84 2.45 -2.53
CA ILE A 121 5.39 2.11 -3.84
C ILE A 121 6.76 2.72 -4.12
N SER A 122 7.27 3.61 -3.26
CA SER A 122 8.53 4.30 -3.51
C SER A 122 9.37 4.48 -2.24
N GLY A 123 10.64 4.86 -2.43
CA GLY A 123 11.57 5.15 -1.35
C GLY A 123 12.01 3.92 -0.54
N ALA A 124 12.62 4.17 0.61
CA ALA A 124 13.20 3.12 1.46
C ALA A 124 12.15 2.16 2.07
N ASN A 125 10.88 2.57 2.08
CA ASN A 125 9.76 1.79 2.61
C ASN A 125 8.94 1.10 1.51
N ALA A 126 9.43 1.06 0.26
CA ALA A 126 8.74 0.36 -0.82
C ALA A 126 8.46 -1.11 -0.44
N GLY A 127 7.21 -1.55 -0.64
CA GLY A 127 6.75 -2.88 -0.27
C GLY A 127 6.22 -3.00 1.16
N LEU A 128 6.33 -1.96 2.00
CA LEU A 128 5.69 -1.92 3.33
C LEU A 128 4.27 -1.36 3.22
N PHE A 129 3.43 -1.67 4.19
CA PHE A 129 2.06 -1.17 4.26
C PHE A 129 1.91 0.01 5.22
N THR A 130 0.91 0.84 4.99
CA THR A 130 0.51 1.91 5.88
C THR A 130 -1.00 2.10 5.88
N LYS A 131 -1.54 2.69 6.95
CA LYS A 131 -2.95 3.11 7.02
C LYS A 131 -3.22 4.46 6.36
N THR A 132 -2.17 5.23 6.07
CA THR A 132 -2.27 6.61 5.60
C THR A 132 -2.08 6.68 4.09
N SER A 133 -3.03 7.30 3.40
CA SER A 133 -2.88 7.60 1.96
C SER A 133 -1.77 8.63 1.72
N GLY A 134 -1.16 8.60 0.54
CA GLY A 134 -0.13 9.56 0.13
C GLY A 134 0.26 9.37 -1.34
N ALA A 135 1.05 10.30 -1.89
CA ALA A 135 1.51 10.22 -3.28
C ALA A 135 2.35 8.97 -3.56
N ASP A 136 3.03 8.46 -2.54
CA ASP A 136 3.89 7.27 -2.60
C ASP A 136 3.18 5.99 -2.14
N ALA A 137 1.85 6.00 -2.02
CA ALA A 137 1.09 4.85 -1.53
C ALA A 137 -0.18 4.62 -2.34
N ILE A 138 -0.45 3.36 -2.67
CA ILE A 138 -1.65 2.96 -3.43
C ILE A 138 -2.55 2.10 -2.56
N GLU A 139 -3.87 2.32 -2.65
CA GLU A 139 -4.85 1.46 -1.97
C GLU A 139 -4.86 0.08 -2.65
N VAL A 140 -4.75 -0.99 -1.86
CA VAL A 140 -4.76 -2.37 -2.33
C VAL A 140 -6.01 -3.10 -1.78
N PRO A 141 -6.47 -4.21 -2.41
CA PRO A 141 -7.69 -4.91 -2.00
C PRO A 141 -7.52 -5.66 -0.67
N GLY A 142 -7.58 -4.93 0.43
CA GLY A 142 -7.46 -5.48 1.77
C GLY A 142 -7.73 -4.46 2.87
N ARG A 143 -7.62 -4.92 4.13
CA ARG A 143 -7.73 -4.06 5.32
C ARG A 143 -6.87 -4.57 6.46
N PHE A 144 -6.53 -3.69 7.39
CA PHE A 144 -5.98 -4.10 8.68
C PHE A 144 -7.07 -4.77 9.53
N ILE A 145 -6.72 -5.88 10.17
CA ILE A 145 -7.61 -6.67 11.03
C ILE A 145 -7.14 -6.65 12.49
N GLY A 146 -6.30 -5.69 12.86
CA GLY A 146 -5.79 -5.54 14.21
C GLY A 146 -4.67 -4.53 14.29
N GLY A 147 -4.20 -4.30 15.52
CA GLY A 147 -3.11 -3.37 15.79
C GLY A 147 -1.72 -3.92 15.45
N LYS A 148 -0.72 -3.03 15.59
CA LYS A 148 0.71 -3.38 15.52
C LYS A 148 1.04 -4.56 16.43
N GLY A 149 1.78 -5.53 15.89
CA GLY A 149 2.34 -6.68 16.59
C GLY A 149 3.67 -6.36 17.26
N THR A 150 4.51 -7.39 17.41
CA THR A 150 5.90 -7.23 17.85
C THR A 150 6.76 -6.77 16.66
N GLY A 151 7.45 -5.64 16.83
CA GLY A 151 8.15 -4.97 15.74
C GLY A 151 7.19 -4.30 14.75
N ASP A 152 7.68 -3.95 13.56
CA ASP A 152 6.91 -3.25 12.53
C ASP A 152 6.08 -4.21 11.66
N THR A 153 5.15 -4.93 12.32
CA THR A 153 4.19 -5.82 11.66
C THR A 153 2.76 -5.56 12.13
N ALA A 154 1.77 -5.85 11.29
CA ALA A 154 0.36 -5.82 11.66
C ALA A 154 -0.42 -6.90 10.89
N PRO A 155 -1.53 -7.41 11.45
CA PRO A 155 -2.33 -8.42 10.78
C PRO A 155 -3.25 -7.77 9.74
N VAL A 156 -3.29 -8.35 8.55
CA VAL A 156 -3.99 -7.84 7.38
C VAL A 156 -4.83 -8.94 6.76
N GLU A 157 -6.01 -8.59 6.24
CA GLU A 157 -6.79 -9.45 5.35
C GLU A 157 -6.69 -8.91 3.92
N LEU A 158 -6.28 -9.77 2.98
CA LEU A 158 -6.39 -9.54 1.54
C LEU A 158 -7.69 -10.16 1.03
N PHE A 159 -8.45 -9.39 0.27
CA PHE A 159 -9.74 -9.83 -0.25
C PHE A 159 -9.57 -10.67 -1.52
N TYR A 160 -10.45 -11.66 -1.69
CA TYR A 160 -10.60 -12.39 -2.94
C TYR A 160 -11.39 -11.56 -3.96
N GLN A 161 -10.87 -10.39 -4.31
CA GLN A 161 -11.41 -9.50 -5.33
C GLN A 161 -10.24 -8.88 -6.10
N ALA A 162 -10.45 -8.62 -7.41
CA ALA A 162 -9.54 -7.77 -8.16
C ALA A 162 -9.35 -6.45 -7.39
N ALA A 163 -8.14 -5.89 -7.40
CA ALA A 163 -7.86 -4.57 -6.84
C ALA A 163 -9.00 -3.65 -7.25
N GLY A 164 -9.84 -3.27 -6.27
CA GLY A 164 -10.99 -2.42 -6.56
C GLY A 164 -10.46 -1.27 -7.37
N ALA A 165 -11.02 -1.03 -8.56
CA ALA A 165 -10.69 0.16 -9.32
C ALA A 165 -10.75 1.29 -8.30
N SER A 166 -9.60 1.92 -8.03
CA SER A 166 -9.56 3.05 -7.13
C SER A 166 -10.44 4.09 -7.80
N SER A 167 -11.74 4.08 -7.48
CA SER A 167 -12.49 5.29 -7.41
C SER A 167 -11.90 6.01 -6.21
N SER A 168 -10.67 6.54 -6.37
CA SER A 168 -10.32 7.81 -5.75
C SER A 168 -11.56 8.64 -5.99
N GLY A 169 -12.33 8.93 -4.93
CA GLY A 169 -13.64 9.54 -5.08
C GLY A 169 -13.50 10.64 -6.11
N GLY A 170 -14.11 10.43 -7.28
CA GLY A 170 -13.97 11.29 -8.45
C GLY A 170 -14.73 12.60 -8.23
N GLY A 171 -14.66 13.12 -7.01
CA GLY A 171 -15.03 14.47 -6.68
C GLY A 171 -13.85 15.35 -7.02
N VAL A 172 -14.15 16.42 -7.73
CA VAL A 172 -13.19 17.48 -8.03
C VAL A 172 -12.56 18.00 -6.73
N SER A 173 -11.23 18.05 -6.69
CA SER A 173 -10.45 18.57 -5.54
C SER A 173 -10.36 20.09 -5.54
N SER A 174 -10.56 20.70 -6.69
CA SER A 174 -10.67 22.13 -6.89
C SER A 174 -11.76 22.42 -7.92
N LEU A 175 -12.36 23.61 -7.88
CA LEU A 175 -13.34 24.00 -8.92
C LEU A 175 -12.70 24.04 -10.33
N GLY A 176 -11.39 24.26 -10.44
CA GLY A 176 -10.68 24.27 -11.72
C GLY A 176 -10.52 22.89 -12.36
N ASP A 177 -10.74 21.82 -11.61
CA ASP A 177 -10.71 20.44 -12.13
C ASP A 177 -12.01 20.08 -12.87
N LEU A 178 -13.08 20.87 -12.69
CA LEU A 178 -14.34 20.68 -13.40
C LEU A 178 -14.17 21.04 -14.87
N SER A 179 -14.48 20.10 -15.75
CA SER A 179 -14.30 20.27 -17.20
C SER A 179 -15.10 21.44 -17.79
N ASP A 180 -16.18 21.86 -17.14
CA ASP A 180 -17.08 22.93 -17.54
C ASP A 180 -16.81 24.25 -16.79
N VAL A 181 -15.79 24.32 -15.94
CA VAL A 181 -15.35 25.54 -15.24
C VAL A 181 -14.01 26.00 -15.82
N ASP A 182 -13.92 27.27 -16.17
CA ASP A 182 -12.71 27.93 -16.66
C ASP A 182 -12.21 28.94 -15.62
N LEU A 183 -11.15 28.54 -14.91
CA LEU A 183 -10.39 29.36 -13.96
C LEU A 183 -8.94 29.56 -14.43
N THR A 184 -8.71 29.58 -15.74
CA THR A 184 -7.39 29.95 -16.31
C THR A 184 -6.95 31.34 -15.85
N THR A 185 -7.93 32.21 -15.55
CA THR A 185 -7.74 33.40 -14.73
C THR A 185 -8.28 33.12 -13.33
N ALA A 186 -7.44 33.30 -12.30
CA ALA A 186 -7.84 33.07 -10.92
C ALA A 186 -8.96 34.04 -10.49
N ALA A 187 -9.98 33.53 -9.81
CA ALA A 187 -11.05 34.35 -9.24
C ALA A 187 -10.51 35.26 -8.12
N THR A 188 -11.05 36.47 -8.03
CA THR A 188 -10.81 37.39 -6.91
C THR A 188 -11.98 37.37 -5.92
N ASP A 189 -11.74 37.90 -4.71
CA ASP A 189 -12.79 38.00 -3.69
C ASP A 189 -14.02 38.77 -4.20
N GLY A 190 -15.21 38.30 -3.83
CA GLY A 190 -16.49 38.87 -4.27
C GLY A 190 -16.97 38.48 -5.68
N GLN A 191 -16.27 37.60 -6.40
CA GLN A 191 -16.69 37.14 -7.73
C GLN A 191 -17.61 35.91 -7.68
N VAL A 192 -18.49 35.79 -8.68
CA VAL A 192 -19.38 34.64 -8.90
C VAL A 192 -19.03 33.92 -10.20
N LEU A 193 -19.40 32.65 -10.30
CA LEU A 193 -19.31 31.91 -11.56
C LEU A 193 -20.47 32.29 -12.48
N LYS A 194 -20.16 32.81 -13.66
CA LYS A 194 -21.12 33.19 -14.71
C LYS A 194 -20.97 32.25 -15.90
N TYR A 195 -22.11 31.79 -16.42
CA TYR A 195 -22.12 30.95 -17.62
C TYR A 195 -21.81 31.78 -18.87
N ASP A 196 -20.75 31.41 -19.57
CA ASP A 196 -20.31 31.98 -20.83
C ASP A 196 -20.79 31.09 -21.97
N ASN A 197 -21.83 31.54 -22.67
CA ASN A 197 -22.46 30.79 -23.75
C ASN A 197 -21.55 30.64 -25.00
N ALA A 198 -20.52 31.46 -25.15
CA ALA A 198 -19.61 31.40 -26.30
C ALA A 198 -18.59 30.24 -26.17
N SER A 199 -18.15 29.97 -24.95
CA SER A 199 -17.21 28.90 -24.61
C SER A 199 -17.89 27.67 -24.01
N SER A 200 -19.17 27.77 -23.67
CA SER A 200 -19.93 26.74 -22.94
C SER A 200 -19.25 26.36 -21.62
N LYS A 201 -18.73 27.37 -20.90
CA LYS A 201 -18.02 27.23 -19.61
C LYS A 201 -18.57 28.20 -18.57
N TRP A 202 -18.33 27.89 -17.30
CA TRP A 202 -18.49 28.82 -16.18
C TRP A 202 -17.18 29.57 -15.93
N LYS A 203 -17.22 30.90 -15.89
CA LYS A 203 -16.05 31.77 -15.64
C LYS A 203 -16.28 32.65 -14.42
N ALA A 204 -15.22 33.01 -13.72
CA ALA A 204 -15.30 34.00 -12.65
C ALA A 204 -15.65 35.39 -13.23
N GLY A 205 -16.53 36.13 -12.56
CA GLY A 205 -16.83 37.52 -12.90
C GLY A 205 -17.55 38.24 -11.77
N ASP A 206 -17.46 39.57 -11.77
CA ASP A 206 -17.95 40.41 -10.68
C ASP A 206 -19.45 40.24 -10.45
N ASP A 207 -19.89 40.09 -9.20
CA ASP A 207 -21.31 40.04 -8.90
C ASP A 207 -21.98 41.37 -9.24
N ALA A 208 -23.01 41.33 -10.11
CA ALA A 208 -23.76 42.51 -10.51
C ALA A 208 -24.88 42.86 -9.52
N THR A 209 -25.16 41.96 -8.56
CA THR A 209 -26.11 42.16 -7.47
C THR A 209 -25.34 42.34 -6.16
N GLY A 210 -24.68 43.50 -6.02
CA GLY A 210 -24.03 43.86 -4.77
C GLY A 210 -24.99 43.73 -3.59
N SER A 211 -24.56 43.01 -2.56
CA SER A 211 -25.09 43.15 -1.20
C SER A 211 -24.27 44.19 -0.47
#